data_AF-K2FVI8-F1
#
_entry.id   AF-K2FVI8-F1
#
_cell.length_a   1.000
_cell.length_b   1.000
_cell.length_c   1.000
_cell.angle_alpha   90.00
_cell.angle_beta   90.00
_cell.angle_gamma   90.00
#
_symmetry.space_group_name_H-M   'P 1'
#
loop_
_entity.id
_entity.type
_entity.pdbx_description
1 polymer ?
#
loop_
_entity_poly.entity_id
_entity_poly.type
_entity_poly.pdbx_seq_one_letter_code
_entity_poly.pdbx_strand_id
1 'polypeptide(L)'
;MADSFEYKGKTYSNNNKKTGMSDREYWSSITGYDKSKYPGSSSSSKVKNLDDAKDFINSKQSSDVASKTVSNEPAIRASVDNYGNIAAGITGVDPSTIKAPDAPNFADTFSDLRAGAGVSELEDEMNTLNAQAEEIAAGFRTTKANEEGKYVMTNVAEGRVSQEERAANERLDAVNRRINTITNQLNTAYKVIDMTMTYKGMDYNAAVATYNTQFSNHIQAINLVKGIDDSIKTEQQREIDNARANLQIVSNNLANSTEGWSGLSKSQKNTIAKLEAQAGLPQGTFANIAVKNPGGEIITTKSWQDGSGKEYVSVVTRQKDGSLKTNNMYVGQGKAPSSDNNNSDTRTQTAIDKVTTAFDSLKGGDGKVSPEVWNDFRKLWTGSTSDFDSRFSSYVNKDRRRDYAGFDNL
;
A
#
# COMPACT_ATOMS: atom_id res chain seq x y z
N MET A 1 -17.79 71.36 -18.42
CA MET A 1 -16.83 70.30 -18.03
C MET A 1 -17.65 69.14 -17.50
N ALA A 2 -17.38 67.91 -17.95
CA ALA A 2 -18.27 66.77 -17.79
C ALA A 2 -18.38 66.30 -16.33
N ASP A 3 -19.59 66.30 -15.77
CA ASP A 3 -19.92 65.94 -14.37
C ASP A 3 -20.50 64.52 -14.23
N SER A 4 -20.10 63.61 -15.13
CA SER A 4 -20.46 62.20 -15.05
C SER A 4 -19.32 61.31 -15.54
N PHE A 5 -19.20 60.14 -14.92
CA PHE A 5 -18.26 59.09 -15.30
C PHE A 5 -18.99 57.74 -15.32
N GLU A 6 -18.61 56.90 -16.28
CA GLU A 6 -19.24 55.60 -16.52
C GLU A 6 -18.27 54.48 -16.14
N TYR A 7 -18.70 53.57 -15.25
CA TYR A 7 -17.92 52.41 -14.84
C TYR A 7 -18.77 51.16 -14.94
N LYS A 8 -18.29 50.16 -15.69
CA LYS A 8 -18.96 48.87 -15.92
C LYS A 8 -20.42 49.00 -16.42
N GLY A 9 -20.64 49.89 -17.39
CA GLY A 9 -21.94 50.05 -18.05
C GLY A 9 -23.03 50.70 -17.17
N LYS A 10 -22.64 51.39 -16.10
CA LYS A 10 -23.55 52.20 -15.28
C LYS A 10 -23.02 53.63 -15.21
N THR A 11 -23.89 54.58 -15.51
CA THR A 11 -23.60 56.02 -15.52
C THR A 11 -23.83 56.59 -14.13
N TYR A 12 -22.81 57.22 -13.53
CA TYR A 12 -22.90 57.85 -12.22
C TYR A 12 -22.89 59.38 -12.39
N SER A 13 -23.95 60.04 -11.93
CA SER A 13 -24.12 61.49 -11.95
C SER A 13 -23.85 62.08 -10.56
N ASN A 14 -23.03 63.12 -10.49
CA ASN A 14 -22.60 63.74 -9.24
C ASN A 14 -23.65 64.73 -8.68
N ASN A 15 -24.89 64.29 -8.55
CA ASN A 15 -25.99 65.08 -7.98
C ASN A 15 -26.21 64.70 -6.51
N ASN A 16 -25.25 65.00 -5.63
CA ASN A 16 -25.51 64.91 -4.19
C ASN A 16 -24.60 65.82 -3.36
N LYS A 17 -24.80 67.14 -3.49
CA LYS A 17 -24.35 68.12 -2.49
C LYS A 17 -25.48 68.63 -1.59
N LYS A 18 -26.64 67.96 -1.55
CA LYS A 18 -27.84 68.47 -0.85
C LYS A 18 -28.45 67.58 0.23
N THR A 19 -27.81 66.48 0.59
CA THR A 19 -28.18 65.73 1.79
C THR A 19 -26.95 65.67 2.67
N GLY A 20 -27.05 66.13 3.91
CA GLY A 20 -25.94 66.25 4.86
C GLY A 20 -25.38 64.91 5.35
N MET A 21 -25.24 63.93 4.46
CA MET A 21 -24.57 62.67 4.74
C MET A 21 -23.06 62.88 4.75
N SER A 22 -22.42 62.37 5.78
CA SER A 22 -20.96 62.36 5.87
C SER A 22 -20.36 61.43 4.81
N ASP A 23 -19.14 61.70 4.35
CA ASP A 23 -18.42 60.85 3.37
C ASP A 23 -18.41 59.37 3.80
N ARG A 24 -18.38 59.12 5.11
CA ARG A 24 -18.40 57.77 5.69
C ARG A 24 -19.73 57.02 5.45
N GLU A 25 -20.86 57.72 5.44
CA GLU A 25 -22.19 57.13 5.17
C GLU A 25 -22.37 56.85 3.68
N TYR A 26 -21.81 57.69 2.82
CA TYR A 26 -21.84 57.49 1.38
C TYR A 26 -21.11 56.21 0.95
N TRP A 27 -19.89 55.99 1.46
CA TRP A 27 -19.10 54.78 1.15
C TRP A 27 -19.73 53.47 1.66
N SER A 28 -20.44 53.52 2.79
CA SER A 28 -21.20 52.37 3.30
C SER A 28 -22.32 51.93 2.35
N SER A 29 -22.97 52.88 1.67
CA SER A 29 -24.08 52.57 0.76
C SER A 29 -23.63 51.93 -0.55
N ILE A 30 -22.43 52.25 -1.05
CA ILE A 30 -21.93 51.81 -2.36
C ILE A 30 -21.34 50.39 -2.31
N THR A 31 -20.75 50.02 -1.17
CA THR A 31 -19.98 48.76 -1.05
C THR A 31 -20.84 47.53 -0.71
N GLY A 32 -22.14 47.69 -0.45
CA GLY A 32 -23.00 46.59 -0.02
C GLY A 32 -22.55 45.93 1.30
N TYR A 33 -21.75 46.65 2.09
CA TYR A 33 -21.10 46.12 3.29
C TYR A 33 -22.08 46.15 4.47
N ASP A 34 -22.81 45.06 4.63
CA ASP A 34 -23.73 44.84 5.74
C ASP A 34 -22.96 44.60 7.05
N LYS A 35 -22.80 45.67 7.84
CA LYS A 35 -22.17 45.62 9.18
C LYS A 35 -22.86 44.68 10.16
N SER A 36 -24.10 44.27 9.93
CA SER A 36 -24.80 43.33 10.83
C SER A 36 -24.22 41.92 10.79
N LYS A 37 -23.45 41.58 9.74
CA LYS A 37 -22.81 40.26 9.59
C LYS A 37 -21.42 40.13 10.24
N TYR A 38 -20.87 41.22 10.77
CA TYR A 38 -19.66 41.20 11.58
C TYR A 38 -19.99 41.78 12.94
N PRO A 39 -20.35 40.94 13.94
CA PRO A 39 -20.55 41.43 15.30
C PRO A 39 -19.28 42.17 15.70
N GLY A 40 -19.45 43.44 16.04
CA GLY A 40 -18.35 44.33 16.35
C GLY A 40 -17.37 43.67 17.30
N SER A 41 -16.08 43.74 16.94
CA SER A 41 -14.95 43.50 17.83
C SER A 41 -15.18 44.29 19.12
N SER A 42 -15.81 43.62 20.09
CA SER A 42 -16.15 44.20 21.37
C SER A 42 -14.90 44.16 22.23
N SER A 43 -14.37 45.36 22.46
CA SER A 43 -13.57 45.74 23.63
C SER A 43 -12.19 45.09 23.78
N SER A 44 -11.19 45.73 23.15
CA SER A 44 -9.80 45.75 23.62
C SER A 44 -9.62 46.54 24.94
N SER A 45 -10.69 47.02 25.57
CA SER A 45 -10.65 47.83 26.81
C SER A 45 -10.37 47.02 28.08
N LYS A 46 -10.18 45.70 27.98
CA LYS A 46 -9.94 44.80 29.13
C LYS A 46 -8.49 44.37 29.34
N VAL A 47 -7.55 44.75 28.47
CA VAL A 47 -6.13 44.40 28.64
C VAL A 47 -5.38 45.65 29.11
N LYS A 48 -5.13 45.78 30.42
CA LYS A 48 -4.44 46.94 31.00
C LYS A 48 -2.98 46.64 31.33
N ASN A 49 -2.62 45.37 31.49
CA ASN A 49 -1.28 44.92 31.80
C ASN A 49 -0.97 43.57 31.12
N LEU A 50 0.28 43.09 31.28
CA LEU A 50 0.76 41.86 30.65
C LEU A 50 0.03 40.61 31.14
N ASP A 51 -0.46 40.61 32.37
CA ASP A 51 -1.16 39.46 32.95
C ASP A 51 -2.60 39.40 32.42
N ASP A 52 -3.29 40.53 32.27
CA ASP A 52 -4.58 40.61 31.58
C ASP A 52 -4.49 40.10 30.12
N ALA A 53 -3.36 40.38 29.45
CA ALA A 53 -3.10 39.92 28.10
C ALA A 53 -2.93 38.39 28.03
N LYS A 54 -2.18 37.82 28.98
CA LYS A 54 -2.00 36.37 29.10
C LYS A 54 -3.32 35.68 29.39
N ASP A 55 -4.12 36.21 30.31
CA ASP A 55 -5.41 35.63 30.67
C ASP A 55 -6.41 35.70 29.51
N PHE A 56 -6.41 36.82 28.77
CA PHE A 56 -7.23 36.96 27.56
C PHE A 56 -6.82 35.96 26.46
N ILE A 57 -5.51 35.80 26.20
CA ILE A 57 -5.00 34.84 25.22
C ILE A 57 -5.32 33.40 25.64
N ASN A 58 -5.07 33.05 26.89
CA ASN A 58 -5.27 31.69 27.40
C ASN A 58 -6.76 31.31 27.40
N SER A 59 -7.65 32.23 27.80
CA SER A 59 -9.10 31.98 27.78
C SER A 59 -9.65 31.73 26.37
N LYS A 60 -9.07 32.36 25.35
CA LYS A 60 -9.43 32.16 23.94
C LYS A 60 -8.80 30.90 23.35
N GLN A 61 -7.60 30.53 23.77
CA GLN A 61 -7.00 29.25 23.36
C GLN A 61 -7.82 28.05 23.83
N SER A 62 -8.36 28.07 25.05
CA SER A 62 -9.24 27.00 25.52
C SER A 62 -10.50 26.86 24.67
N SER A 63 -11.11 27.99 24.25
CA SER A 63 -12.25 27.94 23.34
C SER A 63 -11.86 27.50 21.93
N ASP A 64 -10.71 27.92 21.41
CA ASP A 64 -10.25 27.54 20.07
C ASP A 64 -9.86 26.05 20.00
N VAL A 65 -9.31 25.50 21.08
CA VAL A 65 -9.06 24.06 21.23
C VAL A 65 -10.36 23.27 21.29
N ALA A 66 -11.37 23.76 22.03
CA ALA A 66 -12.69 23.12 22.09
C ALA A 66 -13.50 23.26 20.80
N SER A 67 -13.27 24.34 20.04
CA SER A 67 -13.94 24.64 18.75
C SER A 67 -13.21 24.03 17.55
N LYS A 68 -12.07 23.38 17.76
CA LYS A 68 -11.31 22.73 16.71
C LYS A 68 -12.11 21.53 16.20
N THR A 69 -12.90 21.76 15.15
CA THR A 69 -13.42 20.68 14.31
C THR A 69 -12.23 19.85 13.87
N VAL A 70 -12.28 18.56 14.23
CA VAL A 70 -11.36 17.53 13.75
C VAL A 70 -11.26 17.68 12.24
N SER A 71 -10.03 17.70 11.74
CA SER A 71 -9.71 17.78 10.31
C SER A 71 -10.68 16.92 9.49
N ASN A 72 -11.15 17.43 8.35
CA ASN A 72 -11.85 16.65 7.32
C ASN A 72 -10.87 15.67 6.62
N GLU A 73 -10.09 14.91 7.41
CA GLU A 73 -9.47 13.69 6.92
C GLU A 73 -10.60 12.72 6.58
N PRO A 74 -10.56 12.07 5.41
CA PRO A 74 -11.58 11.10 5.05
C PRO A 74 -11.69 10.06 6.17
N ALA A 75 -12.92 9.74 6.57
CA ALA A 75 -13.19 8.77 7.62
C ALA A 75 -12.37 7.49 7.36
N ILE A 76 -11.62 7.07 8.39
CA ILE A 76 -10.91 5.79 8.39
C ILE A 76 -11.94 4.73 8.03
N ARG A 77 -11.76 4.05 6.89
CA ARG A 77 -12.63 2.92 6.54
C ARG A 77 -12.52 1.89 7.68
N ALA A 78 -13.67 1.46 8.21
CA ALA A 78 -13.78 0.52 9.34
C ALA A 78 -13.12 -0.86 9.11
N SER A 79 -12.50 -1.10 7.95
CA SER A 79 -11.74 -2.33 7.67
C SER A 79 -10.34 -2.37 8.30
N VAL A 80 -9.92 -1.32 9.03
CA VAL A 80 -8.63 -1.29 9.76
C VAL A 80 -8.77 -1.80 11.20
N ASP A 81 -9.97 -1.74 11.80
CA ASP A 81 -10.21 -2.21 13.17
C ASP A 81 -10.16 -3.75 13.29
N ASN A 82 -10.25 -4.48 12.18
CA ASN A 82 -10.29 -5.94 12.19
C ASN A 82 -8.90 -6.61 12.24
N TYR A 83 -7.81 -5.86 12.11
CA TYR A 83 -6.46 -6.42 12.29
C TYR A 83 -6.11 -6.69 13.77
N GLY A 84 -6.74 -5.97 14.71
CA GLY A 84 -6.57 -6.22 16.15
C GLY A 84 -7.06 -7.60 16.58
N ASN A 85 -8.13 -8.10 15.96
CA ASN A 85 -8.73 -9.40 16.30
C ASN A 85 -7.96 -10.59 15.72
N ILE A 86 -7.27 -10.42 14.60
CA ILE A 86 -6.39 -11.46 14.01
C ILE A 86 -5.11 -11.62 14.86
N ALA A 87 -4.58 -10.53 15.41
CA ALA A 87 -3.42 -10.58 16.31
C ALA A 87 -3.75 -11.19 17.69
N ALA A 88 -4.99 -10.99 18.18
CA ALA A 88 -5.44 -11.58 19.45
C ALA A 88 -5.56 -13.12 19.39
N GLY A 89 -5.86 -13.69 18.22
CA GLY A 89 -5.95 -15.14 18.02
C GLY A 89 -4.63 -15.92 18.12
N ILE A 90 -3.48 -15.22 18.15
CA ILE A 90 -2.13 -15.84 18.12
C ILE A 90 -1.46 -15.87 19.51
N THR A 91 -2.01 -15.19 20.53
CA THR A 91 -1.29 -14.91 21.79
C THR A 91 -1.77 -15.68 23.02
N GLY A 92 -2.47 -16.81 22.83
CA GLY A 92 -2.97 -17.66 23.93
C GLY A 92 -1.90 -18.45 24.72
N VAL A 93 -0.66 -17.95 24.86
CA VAL A 93 0.41 -18.64 25.60
C VAL A 93 0.90 -17.75 26.75
N ASP A 94 0.79 -18.27 27.97
CA ASP A 94 1.27 -17.64 29.20
C ASP A 94 2.81 -17.45 29.17
N PRO A 95 3.32 -16.20 29.22
CA PRO A 95 4.76 -15.90 29.12
C PRO A 95 5.61 -16.50 30.24
N SER A 96 5.00 -16.98 31.33
CA SER A 96 5.72 -17.46 32.52
C SER A 96 6.08 -18.96 32.50
N THR A 97 5.72 -19.69 31.43
CA THR A 97 5.97 -21.14 31.29
C THR A 97 6.95 -21.53 30.17
N ILE A 98 7.49 -20.56 29.42
CA ILE A 98 8.40 -20.83 28.30
C ILE A 98 9.82 -21.03 28.82
N LYS A 99 10.24 -22.29 28.98
CA LYS A 99 11.66 -22.65 29.09
C LYS A 99 12.34 -22.24 27.79
N ALA A 100 13.44 -21.47 27.88
CA ALA A 100 14.24 -21.10 26.71
C ALA A 100 14.56 -22.36 25.88
N PRO A 101 14.26 -22.37 24.57
CA PRO A 101 14.53 -23.52 23.72
C PRO A 101 16.01 -23.90 23.80
N ASP A 102 16.30 -25.21 23.90
CA ASP A 102 17.67 -25.70 23.83
C ASP A 102 18.31 -25.26 22.50
N ALA A 103 19.60 -24.91 22.55
CA ALA A 103 20.35 -24.38 21.41
C ALA A 103 20.14 -25.27 20.17
N PRO A 104 19.73 -24.71 19.01
CA PRO A 104 19.34 -25.52 17.86
C PRO A 104 20.48 -26.42 17.38
N ASN A 105 20.16 -27.68 17.06
CA ASN A 105 21.04 -28.55 16.31
C ASN A 105 21.17 -28.04 14.87
N PHE A 106 22.23 -27.25 14.62
CA PHE A 106 22.47 -26.52 13.37
C PHE A 106 22.51 -27.37 12.10
N ALA A 107 22.64 -28.70 12.16
CA ALA A 107 22.71 -29.54 10.96
C ALA A 107 21.32 -29.88 10.38
N ASP A 108 20.35 -30.21 11.24
CA ASP A 108 19.00 -30.59 10.80
C ASP A 108 18.15 -29.35 10.51
N THR A 109 18.32 -28.28 11.29
CA THR A 109 17.66 -26.99 11.02
C THR A 109 18.15 -26.36 9.70
N PHE A 110 19.39 -26.64 9.28
CA PHE A 110 19.97 -26.13 8.04
C PHE A 110 19.37 -26.78 6.78
N SER A 111 18.99 -28.06 6.84
CA SER A 111 18.31 -28.74 5.73
C SER A 111 16.85 -28.30 5.61
N ASP A 112 16.16 -28.13 6.75
CA ASP A 112 14.76 -27.70 6.78
C ASP A 112 14.58 -26.20 6.44
N LEU A 113 15.56 -25.35 6.79
CA LEU A 113 15.56 -23.93 6.39
C LEU A 113 15.98 -23.71 4.94
N ARG A 114 16.70 -24.66 4.32
CA ARG A 114 16.99 -24.65 2.87
C ARG A 114 15.77 -25.01 2.03
N ALA A 115 14.89 -25.87 2.55
CA ALA A 115 13.72 -26.37 1.83
C ALA A 115 12.52 -25.39 1.79
N GLY A 116 12.56 -24.24 2.49
CA GLY A 116 11.39 -23.37 2.69
C GLY A 116 11.59 -21.88 2.41
N ALA A 117 12.54 -21.50 1.56
CA ALA A 117 13.12 -20.17 1.56
C ALA A 117 13.32 -19.57 0.16
N GLY A 118 12.66 -18.43 -0.10
CA GLY A 118 12.63 -17.76 -1.41
C GLY A 118 13.97 -17.41 -2.06
N VAL A 119 15.10 -17.37 -1.34
CA VAL A 119 16.42 -17.20 -1.99
C VAL A 119 16.85 -18.45 -2.76
N SER A 120 16.63 -19.64 -2.19
CA SER A 120 16.95 -20.91 -2.87
C SER A 120 16.08 -21.08 -4.11
N GLU A 121 14.79 -20.76 -4.01
CA GLU A 121 13.87 -20.80 -5.16
C GLU A 121 14.32 -19.85 -6.29
N LEU A 122 14.77 -18.64 -5.94
CA LEU A 122 15.30 -17.69 -6.93
C LEU A 122 16.62 -18.16 -7.55
N GLU A 123 17.51 -18.79 -6.77
CA GLU A 123 18.75 -19.40 -7.29
C GLU A 123 18.43 -20.57 -8.24
N ASP A 124 17.48 -21.43 -7.88
CA ASP A 124 17.02 -22.56 -8.70
C ASP A 124 16.32 -22.09 -9.98
N GLU A 125 15.47 -21.05 -9.89
CA GLU A 125 14.83 -20.43 -11.05
C GLU A 125 15.88 -19.79 -11.98
N MET A 126 16.89 -19.10 -11.43
CA MET A 126 17.99 -18.54 -12.21
C MET A 126 18.76 -19.64 -12.95
N ASN A 127 19.09 -20.74 -12.28
CA ASN A 127 19.77 -21.89 -12.90
C ASN A 127 18.92 -22.52 -14.01
N THR A 128 17.60 -22.65 -13.77
CA THR A 128 16.65 -23.17 -14.77
C THR A 128 16.57 -22.26 -16.00
N LEU A 129 16.48 -20.94 -15.81
CA LEU A 129 16.42 -19.97 -16.91
C LEU A 129 17.74 -19.94 -17.71
N ASN A 130 18.88 -20.06 -17.04
CA ASN A 130 20.17 -20.19 -17.72
C ASN A 130 20.24 -21.45 -18.58
N ALA A 131 19.78 -22.59 -18.05
CA ALA A 131 19.70 -23.84 -18.80
C ALA A 131 18.77 -23.70 -20.03
N GLN A 132 17.63 -23.03 -19.88
CA GLN A 132 16.72 -22.75 -21.01
C GLN A 132 17.38 -21.85 -22.08
N ALA A 133 18.13 -20.82 -21.67
CA ALA A 133 18.85 -19.96 -22.60
C ALA A 133 19.90 -20.75 -23.41
N GLU A 134 20.64 -21.64 -22.74
CA GLU A 134 21.61 -22.54 -23.38
C GLU A 134 20.94 -23.54 -24.31
N GLU A 135 19.80 -24.10 -23.91
CA GLU A 135 19.00 -25.03 -24.73
C GLU A 135 18.50 -24.36 -26.01
N ILE A 136 17.96 -23.14 -25.93
CA ILE A 136 17.53 -22.36 -27.10
C ILE A 136 18.71 -22.12 -28.05
N ALA A 137 19.87 -21.71 -27.52
CA ALA A 137 21.07 -21.46 -28.32
C ALA A 137 21.65 -22.75 -28.94
N ALA A 138 21.59 -23.89 -28.23
CA ALA A 138 22.00 -25.19 -28.76
C ALA A 138 21.03 -25.71 -29.83
N GLY A 139 19.72 -25.54 -29.62
CA GLY A 139 18.67 -25.87 -30.58
C GLY A 139 18.84 -25.11 -31.89
N PHE A 140 19.05 -23.79 -31.82
CA PHE A 140 19.31 -22.97 -33.00
C PHE A 140 20.57 -23.42 -33.76
N ARG A 141 21.69 -23.68 -33.06
CA ARG A 141 22.92 -24.20 -33.69
C ARG A 141 22.69 -25.52 -34.42
N THR A 142 21.89 -26.40 -33.82
CA THR A 142 21.52 -27.69 -34.41
C THR A 142 20.66 -27.52 -35.65
N THR A 143 19.62 -26.66 -35.59
CA THR A 143 18.76 -26.37 -36.75
C THR A 143 19.55 -25.74 -37.89
N LYS A 144 20.45 -24.80 -37.58
CA LYS A 144 21.33 -24.18 -38.58
C LYS A 144 22.20 -25.22 -39.29
N ALA A 145 22.89 -26.07 -38.55
CA ALA A 145 23.73 -27.14 -39.11
C ALA A 145 22.89 -28.13 -39.97
N ASN A 146 21.67 -28.44 -39.53
CA ASN A 146 20.76 -29.33 -40.26
C ASN A 146 20.22 -28.71 -41.55
N GLU A 147 19.95 -27.40 -41.59
CA GLU A 147 19.52 -26.72 -42.82
C GLU A 147 20.69 -26.54 -43.80
N GLU A 148 21.89 -26.23 -43.31
CA GLU A 148 23.10 -26.12 -44.14
C GLU A 148 23.52 -27.47 -44.75
N GLY A 149 23.22 -28.60 -44.10
CA GLY A 149 23.51 -29.94 -44.59
C GLY A 149 22.53 -30.50 -45.64
N LYS A 150 21.42 -29.81 -45.92
CA LYS A 150 20.41 -30.28 -46.89
C LYS A 150 20.75 -29.85 -48.32
N TYR A 151 20.50 -30.71 -49.29
CA TYR A 151 20.55 -30.38 -50.73
C TYR A 151 19.34 -29.54 -51.15
N VAL A 152 19.31 -28.28 -50.74
CA VAL A 152 18.33 -27.27 -51.16
C VAL A 152 19.06 -26.04 -51.68
N MET A 153 18.39 -25.22 -52.49
CA MET A 153 18.97 -23.96 -52.96
C MET A 153 19.31 -23.08 -51.74
N THR A 154 20.53 -22.54 -51.71
CA THR A 154 21.10 -21.76 -50.59
C THR A 154 20.15 -20.66 -50.10
N ASN A 155 19.49 -19.93 -51.01
CA ASN A 155 18.57 -18.85 -50.66
C ASN A 155 17.36 -19.31 -49.81
N VAL A 156 16.90 -20.56 -50.00
CA VAL A 156 15.77 -21.12 -49.23
C VAL A 156 16.24 -21.57 -47.85
N ALA A 157 17.44 -22.14 -47.77
CA ALA A 157 18.07 -22.51 -46.49
C ALA A 157 18.33 -21.25 -45.64
N GLU A 158 18.91 -20.20 -46.22
CA GLU A 158 19.14 -18.91 -45.56
C GLU A 158 17.85 -18.27 -45.08
N GLY A 159 16.78 -18.31 -45.89
CA GLY A 159 15.47 -17.82 -45.49
C GLY A 159 14.91 -18.54 -44.27
N ARG A 160 15.05 -19.87 -44.20
CA ARG A 160 14.61 -20.66 -43.04
C ARG A 160 15.45 -20.40 -41.80
N VAL A 161 16.77 -20.38 -41.95
CA VAL A 161 17.70 -20.07 -40.85
C VAL A 161 17.41 -18.68 -40.29
N SER A 162 17.14 -17.68 -41.14
CA SER A 162 16.80 -16.33 -40.68
C SER A 162 15.47 -16.26 -39.91
N GLN A 163 14.46 -17.05 -40.31
CA GLN A 163 13.20 -17.13 -39.56
C GLN A 163 13.41 -17.82 -38.20
N GLU A 164 14.15 -18.91 -38.16
CA GLU A 164 14.47 -19.61 -36.90
C GLU A 164 15.33 -18.74 -35.98
N GLU A 165 16.28 -17.99 -36.54
CA GLU A 165 17.11 -17.04 -35.80
C GLU A 165 16.27 -15.96 -35.13
N ARG A 166 15.29 -15.38 -35.85
CA ARG A 166 14.36 -14.40 -35.26
C ARG A 166 13.54 -15.01 -34.13
N ALA A 167 13.00 -16.21 -34.33
CA ALA A 167 12.22 -16.89 -33.30
C ALA A 167 13.07 -17.26 -32.07
N ALA A 168 14.30 -17.76 -32.27
CA ALA A 168 15.23 -18.06 -31.20
C ALA A 168 15.64 -16.80 -30.43
N ASN A 169 15.93 -15.70 -31.12
CA ASN A 169 16.27 -14.42 -30.50
C ASN A 169 15.10 -13.83 -29.69
N GLU A 170 13.87 -13.95 -30.16
CA GLU A 170 12.68 -13.51 -29.42
C GLU A 170 12.51 -14.30 -28.10
N ARG A 171 12.66 -15.64 -28.17
CA ARG A 171 12.63 -16.49 -26.97
C ARG A 171 13.77 -16.16 -26.01
N LEU A 172 14.98 -15.95 -26.53
CA LEU A 172 16.17 -15.65 -25.74
C LEU A 172 16.06 -14.28 -25.05
N ASP A 173 15.50 -13.27 -25.72
CA ASP A 173 15.22 -11.97 -25.11
C ASP A 173 14.21 -12.10 -23.95
N ALA A 174 13.14 -12.88 -24.13
CA ALA A 174 12.18 -13.13 -23.05
C ALA A 174 12.82 -13.81 -21.84
N VAL A 175 13.68 -14.83 -22.06
CA VAL A 175 14.41 -15.52 -20.98
C VAL A 175 15.42 -14.58 -20.31
N ASN A 176 16.19 -13.80 -21.07
CA ASN A 176 17.16 -12.85 -20.54
C ASN A 176 16.52 -11.76 -19.68
N ARG A 177 15.32 -11.28 -20.05
CA ARG A 177 14.58 -10.33 -19.21
C ARG A 177 14.23 -10.94 -17.86
N ARG A 178 13.82 -12.21 -17.83
CA ARG A 178 13.56 -12.94 -16.57
C ARG A 178 14.84 -13.13 -15.75
N ILE A 179 15.95 -13.55 -16.38
CA ILE A 179 17.25 -13.67 -15.72
C ILE A 179 17.64 -12.35 -15.04
N ASN A 180 17.47 -11.22 -15.73
CA ASN A 180 17.75 -9.91 -15.18
C ASN A 180 16.84 -9.55 -14.00
N THR A 181 15.54 -9.89 -14.05
CA THR A 181 14.61 -9.71 -12.92
C THR A 181 15.06 -10.54 -11.71
N ILE A 182 15.29 -11.85 -11.88
CA ILE A 182 15.70 -12.75 -10.79
C ILE A 182 17.06 -12.33 -10.21
N THR A 183 18.02 -11.96 -11.05
CA THR A 183 19.33 -11.43 -10.63
C THR A 183 19.18 -10.17 -9.76
N ASN A 184 18.27 -9.26 -10.12
CA ASN A 184 17.99 -8.07 -9.31
C ASN A 184 17.34 -8.41 -7.96
N GLN A 185 16.47 -9.42 -7.94
CA GLN A 185 15.82 -9.92 -6.72
C GLN A 185 16.84 -10.59 -5.80
N LEU A 186 17.72 -11.46 -6.31
CA LEU A 186 18.82 -12.08 -5.56
C LEU A 186 19.78 -11.05 -4.97
N ASN A 187 20.24 -10.09 -5.77
CA ASN A 187 21.10 -9.01 -5.29
C ASN A 187 20.44 -8.17 -4.20
N THR A 188 19.12 -8.04 -4.24
CA THR A 188 18.36 -7.38 -3.17
C THR A 188 18.34 -8.24 -1.91
N ALA A 189 17.99 -9.52 -2.03
CA ALA A 189 17.94 -10.46 -0.93
C ALA A 189 19.29 -10.53 -0.18
N TYR A 190 20.41 -10.70 -0.91
CA TYR A 190 21.74 -10.73 -0.29
C TYR A 190 22.08 -9.44 0.46
N LYS A 191 21.70 -8.27 -0.05
CA LYS A 191 21.90 -7.00 0.66
C LYS A 191 21.06 -6.91 1.93
N VAL A 192 19.81 -7.38 1.90
CA VAL A 192 18.96 -7.41 3.09
C VAL A 192 19.52 -8.41 4.13
N ILE A 193 20.04 -9.54 3.69
CA ILE A 193 20.72 -10.53 4.55
C ILE A 193 21.96 -9.91 5.19
N ASP A 194 22.83 -9.26 4.41
CA ASP A 194 24.03 -8.57 4.91
C ASP A 194 23.69 -7.49 5.96
N MET A 195 22.63 -6.72 5.70
CA MET A 195 22.09 -5.77 6.67
C MET A 195 21.58 -6.48 7.93
N THR A 196 20.89 -7.61 7.79
CA THR A 196 20.39 -8.42 8.91
C THR A 196 21.53 -8.96 9.78
N MET A 197 22.60 -9.47 9.15
CA MET A 197 23.82 -9.91 9.85
C MET A 197 24.43 -8.77 10.65
N THR A 198 24.61 -7.61 10.01
CA THR A 198 25.23 -6.44 10.63
C THR A 198 24.43 -5.97 11.85
N TYR A 199 23.10 -5.87 11.75
CA TYR A 199 22.29 -5.33 12.85
C TYR A 199 22.09 -6.29 14.01
N LYS A 200 21.98 -7.59 13.73
CA LYS A 200 21.72 -8.59 14.78
C LYS A 200 22.99 -9.25 15.31
N GLY A 201 24.14 -8.98 14.69
CA GLY A 201 25.41 -9.64 15.01
C GLY A 201 25.37 -11.16 14.80
N MET A 202 24.51 -11.64 13.90
CA MET A 202 24.31 -13.06 13.63
C MET A 202 25.26 -13.53 12.53
N ASP A 203 25.59 -14.82 12.54
CA ASP A 203 26.29 -15.44 11.41
C ASP A 203 25.41 -15.47 10.15
N TYR A 204 26.05 -15.71 8.99
CA TYR A 204 25.39 -15.70 7.70
C TYR A 204 24.24 -16.71 7.62
N ASN A 205 24.42 -17.93 8.13
CA ASN A 205 23.40 -18.98 8.02
C ASN A 205 22.17 -18.63 8.87
N ALA A 206 22.37 -18.14 10.09
CA ALA A 206 21.29 -17.66 10.95
C ALA A 206 20.57 -16.43 10.35
N ALA A 207 21.30 -15.54 9.69
CA ALA A 207 20.72 -14.37 9.03
C ALA A 207 19.89 -14.74 7.79
N VAL A 208 20.37 -15.67 6.96
CA VAL A 208 19.61 -16.21 5.81
C VAL A 208 18.32 -16.84 6.30
N ALA A 209 18.39 -17.70 7.31
CA ALA A 209 17.23 -18.33 7.92
C ALA A 209 16.20 -17.29 8.40
N THR A 210 16.67 -16.32 9.19
CA THR A 210 15.84 -15.24 9.72
C THR A 210 15.19 -14.42 8.60
N TYR A 211 15.97 -14.05 7.58
CA TYR A 211 15.49 -13.32 6.41
C TYR A 211 14.37 -14.08 5.71
N ASN A 212 14.58 -15.37 5.41
CA ASN A 212 13.61 -16.19 4.69
C ASN A 212 12.30 -16.31 5.46
N THR A 213 12.37 -16.60 6.77
CA THR A 213 11.18 -16.66 7.62
C THR A 213 10.42 -15.33 7.63
N GLN A 214 11.13 -14.20 7.80
CA GLN A 214 10.50 -12.89 7.81
C GLN A 214 9.89 -12.54 6.44
N PHE A 215 10.62 -12.83 5.35
CA PHE A 215 10.16 -12.59 3.99
C PHE A 215 8.87 -13.36 3.68
N SER A 216 8.83 -14.67 3.95
CA SER A 216 7.64 -15.50 3.74
C SER A 216 6.45 -14.97 4.55
N ASN A 217 6.66 -14.63 5.83
CA ASN A 217 5.61 -14.06 6.67
C ASN A 217 5.08 -12.72 6.11
N HIS A 218 5.97 -11.86 5.61
CA HIS A 218 5.58 -10.58 5.04
C HIS A 218 4.83 -10.72 3.71
N ILE A 219 5.24 -11.65 2.84
CA ILE A 219 4.52 -11.95 1.60
C ILE A 219 3.13 -12.50 1.91
N GLN A 220 3.01 -13.46 2.82
CA GLN A 220 1.71 -13.99 3.24
C GLN A 220 0.81 -12.89 3.81
N ALA A 221 1.37 -11.99 4.64
CA ALA A 221 0.64 -10.84 5.16
C ALA A 221 0.18 -9.89 4.03
N ILE A 222 1.04 -9.60 3.05
CA ILE A 222 0.69 -8.77 1.89
C ILE A 222 -0.43 -9.44 1.07
N ASN A 223 -0.36 -10.75 0.86
CA ASN A 223 -1.36 -11.54 0.10
C ASN A 223 -2.72 -11.51 0.79
N LEU A 224 -2.72 -11.75 2.11
CA LEU A 224 -3.91 -11.66 2.95
C LEU A 224 -4.55 -10.27 2.87
N VAL A 225 -3.74 -9.21 3.02
CA VAL A 225 -4.21 -7.81 2.97
C VAL A 225 -4.78 -7.45 1.59
N LYS A 226 -4.22 -8.01 0.52
CA LYS A 226 -4.65 -7.74 -0.85
C LYS A 226 -5.82 -8.61 -1.30
N GLY A 227 -6.07 -9.77 -0.69
CA GLY A 227 -7.08 -10.73 -1.15
C GLY A 227 -6.77 -11.29 -2.55
N ILE A 228 -5.49 -11.27 -2.93
CA ILE A 228 -4.98 -11.72 -4.23
C ILE A 228 -4.22 -13.02 -4.00
N ASP A 229 -4.64 -14.07 -4.71
CA ASP A 229 -3.94 -15.34 -4.79
C ASP A 229 -2.64 -15.16 -5.61
N ASP A 230 -1.53 -15.77 -5.21
CA ASP A 230 -0.25 -15.61 -5.91
C ASP A 230 -0.32 -16.08 -7.37
N SER A 231 -1.20 -17.03 -7.67
CA SER A 231 -1.41 -17.57 -9.02
C SER A 231 -1.89 -16.55 -10.07
N ILE A 232 -2.50 -15.44 -9.64
CA ILE A 232 -3.04 -14.40 -10.52
C ILE A 232 -2.20 -13.12 -10.53
N LYS A 233 -1.05 -13.11 -9.85
CA LYS A 233 -0.19 -11.93 -9.82
C LYS A 233 0.63 -11.81 -11.09
N THR A 234 0.58 -10.62 -11.68
CA THR A 234 1.54 -10.20 -12.70
C THR A 234 2.94 -10.13 -12.09
N GLU A 235 3.96 -10.32 -12.92
CA GLU A 235 5.36 -10.26 -12.47
C GLU A 235 5.68 -8.93 -11.78
N GLN A 236 5.23 -7.82 -12.37
CA GLN A 236 5.39 -6.48 -11.79
C GLN A 236 4.79 -6.39 -10.38
N GLN A 237 3.65 -7.04 -10.13
CA GLN A 237 3.03 -7.03 -8.81
C GLN A 237 3.84 -7.83 -7.80
N ARG A 238 4.43 -8.96 -8.22
CA ARG A 238 5.34 -9.74 -7.37
C ARG A 238 6.60 -8.95 -7.05
N GLU A 239 7.20 -8.27 -8.02
CA GLU A 239 8.36 -7.41 -7.79
C GLU A 239 8.07 -6.31 -6.76
N ILE A 240 6.91 -5.66 -6.84
CA ILE A 240 6.46 -4.65 -5.87
C ILE A 240 6.27 -5.27 -4.49
N ASP A 241 5.64 -6.44 -4.40
CA ASP A 241 5.40 -7.14 -3.14
C ASP A 241 6.70 -7.61 -2.48
N ASN A 242 7.63 -8.14 -3.27
CA ASN A 242 8.96 -8.53 -2.83
C ASN A 242 9.74 -7.32 -2.32
N ALA A 243 9.66 -6.18 -3.02
CA ALA A 243 10.30 -4.94 -2.56
C ALA A 243 9.70 -4.46 -1.23
N ARG A 244 8.37 -4.54 -1.05
CA ARG A 244 7.69 -4.18 0.21
C ARG A 244 8.08 -5.11 1.35
N ALA A 245 8.09 -6.41 1.13
CA ALA A 245 8.52 -7.39 2.12
C ALA A 245 9.97 -7.12 2.55
N ASN A 246 10.88 -6.90 1.59
CA ASN A 246 12.28 -6.56 1.85
C ASN A 246 12.46 -5.27 2.63
N LEU A 247 11.71 -4.21 2.28
CA LEU A 247 11.69 -2.97 3.06
C LEU A 247 11.26 -3.20 4.50
N GLN A 248 10.23 -4.02 4.71
CA GLN A 248 9.70 -4.32 6.02
C GLN A 248 10.73 -5.06 6.88
N ILE A 249 11.44 -6.03 6.30
CA ILE A 249 12.56 -6.73 6.97
C ILE A 249 13.64 -5.73 7.39
N VAL A 250 14.11 -4.92 6.44
CA VAL A 250 15.14 -3.91 6.71
C VAL A 250 14.70 -2.96 7.81
N SER A 251 13.44 -2.51 7.77
CA SER A 251 12.86 -1.65 8.79
C SER A 251 12.87 -2.29 10.16
N ASN A 252 12.42 -3.53 10.26
CA ASN A 252 12.27 -4.21 11.53
C ASN A 252 13.65 -4.50 12.13
N ASN A 253 14.64 -4.82 11.30
CA ASN A 253 16.02 -4.95 11.76
C ASN A 253 16.61 -3.60 12.19
N LEU A 254 16.32 -2.52 11.47
CA LEU A 254 16.77 -1.17 11.82
C LEU A 254 16.14 -0.65 13.12
N ALA A 255 14.84 -0.86 13.31
CA ALA A 255 14.10 -0.46 14.51
C ALA A 255 14.63 -1.16 15.77
N ASN A 256 15.17 -2.37 15.61
CA ASN A 256 15.81 -3.13 16.67
C ASN A 256 17.32 -2.84 16.81
N SER A 257 17.92 -2.10 15.89
CA SER A 257 19.34 -1.74 15.94
C SER A 257 19.59 -0.53 16.85
N THR A 258 20.74 -0.51 17.51
CA THR A 258 21.14 0.60 18.41
C THR A 258 21.44 1.89 17.67
N GLU A 259 21.88 1.82 16.40
CA GLU A 259 22.36 2.98 15.64
C GLU A 259 21.25 3.76 14.90
N GLY A 260 20.10 3.11 14.68
CA GLY A 260 18.96 3.68 13.95
C GLY A 260 19.31 4.15 12.53
N TRP A 261 18.43 4.95 11.92
CA TRP A 261 18.60 5.43 10.53
C TRP A 261 19.87 6.26 10.29
N SER A 262 20.33 7.00 11.31
CA SER A 262 21.52 7.83 11.24
C SER A 262 22.80 7.03 11.02
N GLY A 263 22.91 5.86 11.67
CA GLY A 263 24.08 4.97 11.57
C GLY A 263 24.23 4.26 10.24
N LEU A 264 23.16 4.23 9.42
CA LEU A 264 23.21 3.59 8.11
C LEU A 264 24.28 4.22 7.21
N SER A 265 25.08 3.36 6.59
CA SER A 265 26.01 3.75 5.53
C SER A 265 25.25 4.33 4.33
N LYS A 266 25.95 5.11 3.50
CA LYS A 266 25.37 5.68 2.27
C LYS A 266 24.85 4.59 1.32
N SER A 267 25.54 3.45 1.25
CA SER A 267 25.13 2.30 0.43
C SER A 267 23.83 1.67 0.92
N GLN A 268 23.67 1.51 2.24
CA GLN A 268 22.44 0.99 2.84
C GLN A 268 21.27 1.96 2.62
N LYS A 269 21.48 3.26 2.83
CA LYS A 269 20.46 4.30 2.54
C LYS A 269 20.02 4.27 1.07
N ASN A 270 20.97 4.11 0.15
CA ASN A 270 20.67 3.98 -1.28
C ASN A 270 19.91 2.68 -1.61
N THR A 271 20.22 1.58 -0.93
CA THR A 271 19.51 0.31 -1.11
C THR A 271 18.07 0.45 -0.63
N ILE A 272 17.84 1.08 0.52
CA ILE A 272 16.48 1.38 1.01
C ILE A 272 15.76 2.29 0.03
N ALA A 273 16.39 3.36 -0.47
CA ALA A 273 15.79 4.24 -1.48
C ALA A 273 15.39 3.50 -2.77
N LYS A 274 16.22 2.55 -3.23
CA LYS A 274 15.90 1.71 -4.39
C LYS A 274 14.67 0.84 -4.10
N LEU A 275 14.64 0.22 -2.92
CA LEU A 275 13.52 -0.61 -2.51
C LEU A 275 12.23 0.20 -2.33
N GLU A 276 12.31 1.41 -1.79
CA GLU A 276 11.19 2.36 -1.70
C GLU A 276 10.63 2.64 -3.09
N ALA A 277 11.49 3.00 -4.05
CA ALA A 277 11.06 3.24 -5.42
C ALA A 277 10.40 1.99 -6.06
N GLN A 278 10.98 0.81 -5.86
CA GLN A 278 10.42 -0.46 -6.36
C GLN A 278 9.09 -0.82 -5.70
N ALA A 279 8.92 -0.51 -4.42
CA ALA A 279 7.68 -0.72 -3.67
C ALA A 279 6.56 0.27 -4.04
N GLY A 280 6.87 1.28 -4.87
CA GLY A 280 5.98 2.39 -5.20
C GLY A 280 5.87 3.43 -4.07
N LEU A 281 6.88 3.54 -3.23
CA LEU A 281 6.97 4.49 -2.13
C LEU A 281 7.87 5.67 -2.52
N PRO A 282 7.53 6.91 -2.12
CA PRO A 282 8.44 8.04 -2.25
C PRO A 282 9.75 7.79 -1.52
N GLN A 283 10.86 8.22 -2.11
CA GLN A 283 12.16 8.12 -1.47
C GLN A 283 12.18 8.88 -0.13
N GLY A 284 12.73 8.26 0.92
CA GLY A 284 12.79 8.83 2.27
C GLY A 284 11.52 8.59 3.10
N THR A 285 10.57 7.79 2.60
CA THR A 285 9.42 7.29 3.37
C THR A 285 9.87 6.67 4.70
N PHE A 286 10.84 5.75 4.63
CA PHE A 286 11.39 5.03 5.76
C PHE A 286 12.17 5.92 6.71
N ALA A 287 12.96 6.86 6.18
CA ALA A 287 13.64 7.85 7.01
C ALA A 287 12.62 8.61 7.87
N ASN A 288 11.50 9.04 7.26
CA ASN A 288 10.44 9.74 7.97
C ASN A 288 9.72 8.86 8.99
N ILE A 289 9.44 7.60 8.67
CA ILE A 289 8.79 6.66 9.60
C ILE A 289 9.71 6.36 10.79
N ALA A 290 10.98 6.05 10.53
CA ALA A 290 11.96 5.74 11.57
C ALA A 290 12.16 6.92 12.54
N VAL A 291 12.16 8.16 12.04
CA VAL A 291 12.24 9.37 12.88
C VAL A 291 10.96 9.58 13.70
N LYS A 292 9.78 9.35 13.10
CA LYS A 292 8.49 9.58 13.76
C LYS A 292 8.04 8.44 14.68
N ASN A 293 8.62 7.26 14.54
CA ASN A 293 8.28 6.08 15.31
C ASN A 293 9.54 5.28 15.72
N PRO A 294 10.37 5.83 16.62
CA PRO A 294 11.62 5.19 17.03
C PRO A 294 11.34 3.87 17.78
N GLY A 295 11.76 2.76 17.16
CA GLY A 295 11.58 1.40 17.69
C GLY A 295 10.21 0.79 17.42
N GLY A 296 9.38 1.41 16.58
CA GLY A 296 8.13 0.81 16.12
C GLY A 296 8.34 -0.15 14.95
N GLU A 297 7.63 -1.26 14.96
CA GLU A 297 7.66 -2.27 13.90
C GLU A 297 6.70 -1.85 12.77
N ILE A 298 7.09 -2.00 11.51
CA ILE A 298 6.13 -1.87 10.40
C ILE A 298 5.45 -3.22 10.24
N ILE A 299 4.11 -3.21 10.24
CA ILE A 299 3.28 -4.41 10.11
C ILE A 299 2.81 -4.62 8.68
N THR A 300 2.43 -3.56 7.98
CA THR A 300 2.05 -3.65 6.56
C THR A 300 2.04 -2.28 5.90
N THR A 301 2.09 -2.28 4.57
CA THR A 301 1.89 -1.10 3.73
C THR A 301 0.81 -1.37 2.69
N LYS A 302 -0.17 -0.46 2.58
CA LYS A 302 -1.27 -0.57 1.61
C LYS A 302 -1.37 0.70 0.79
N SER A 303 -1.27 0.56 -0.54
CA SER A 303 -1.60 1.65 -1.47
C SER A 303 -3.11 1.68 -1.71
N TRP A 304 -3.68 2.87 -1.79
CA TRP A 304 -5.08 3.08 -2.16
C TRP A 304 -5.24 4.44 -2.86
N GLN A 305 -6.30 4.56 -3.67
CA GLN A 305 -6.65 5.81 -4.34
C GLN A 305 -7.92 6.38 -3.73
N ASP A 306 -7.95 7.68 -3.46
CA ASP A 306 -9.18 8.35 -3.06
C ASP A 306 -10.13 8.56 -4.25
N GLY A 307 -11.37 8.97 -3.98
CA GLY A 307 -12.35 9.26 -5.03
C GLY A 307 -11.97 10.42 -5.95
N SER A 308 -10.92 11.19 -5.63
CA SER A 308 -10.37 12.28 -6.44
C SER A 308 -9.18 11.83 -7.30
N GLY A 309 -8.87 10.54 -7.32
CA GLY A 309 -7.75 10.00 -8.09
C GLY A 309 -6.38 10.20 -7.42
N LYS A 310 -6.32 10.71 -6.19
CA LYS A 310 -5.07 10.85 -5.44
C LYS A 310 -4.68 9.52 -4.84
N GLU A 311 -3.42 9.14 -5.01
CA GLU A 311 -2.88 7.91 -4.46
C GLU A 311 -2.23 8.17 -3.10
N TYR A 312 -2.52 7.28 -2.17
CA TYR A 312 -1.99 7.28 -0.82
C TYR A 312 -1.40 5.92 -0.50
N VAL A 313 -0.40 5.93 0.39
CA VAL A 313 0.10 4.73 1.04
C VAL A 313 -0.17 4.84 2.53
N SER A 314 -0.91 3.86 3.04
CA SER A 314 -1.09 3.63 4.46
C SER A 314 0.01 2.73 4.98
N VAL A 315 0.79 3.22 5.92
CA VAL A 315 1.79 2.44 6.66
C VAL A 315 1.24 2.14 8.03
N VAL A 316 1.01 0.86 8.32
CA VAL A 316 0.57 0.39 9.63
C VAL A 316 1.81 0.04 10.45
N THR A 317 1.97 0.72 11.59
CA THR A 317 3.07 0.52 12.52
C THR A 317 2.56 0.02 13.86
N ARG A 318 3.30 -0.88 14.52
CA ARG A 318 3.09 -1.26 15.91
C ARG A 318 4.03 -0.45 16.79
N GLN A 319 3.48 0.24 17.76
CA GLN A 319 4.21 1.00 18.77
C GLN A 319 4.78 0.05 19.84
N LYS A 320 5.68 0.55 20.70
CA LYS A 320 6.27 -0.24 21.81
C LYS A 320 5.23 -0.74 22.81
N ASP A 321 4.10 -0.04 22.96
CA ASP A 321 2.98 -0.43 23.83
C ASP A 321 2.05 -1.48 23.18
N GLY A 322 2.39 -1.95 21.97
CA GLY A 322 1.58 -2.90 21.20
C GLY A 322 0.45 -2.25 20.39
N SER A 323 0.16 -0.96 20.56
CA SER A 323 -0.88 -0.27 19.81
C SER A 323 -0.51 -0.14 18.33
N LEU A 324 -1.54 -0.18 17.46
CA LEU A 324 -1.36 0.00 16.02
C LEU A 324 -1.63 1.46 15.64
N LYS A 325 -0.72 2.05 14.86
CA LYS A 325 -0.86 3.39 14.30
C LYS A 325 -0.73 3.33 12.79
N THR A 326 -1.73 3.87 12.10
CA THR A 326 -1.73 4.00 10.63
C THR A 326 -1.33 5.42 10.24
N ASN A 327 -0.28 5.54 9.43
CA ASN A 327 0.11 6.81 8.83
C ASN A 327 -0.20 6.78 7.34
N ASN A 328 -1.06 7.68 6.88
CA ASN A 328 -1.38 7.84 5.47
C ASN A 328 -0.44 8.88 4.86
N MET A 329 0.21 8.54 3.76
CA MET A 329 1.07 9.45 3.03
C MET A 329 0.55 9.60 1.61
N TYR A 330 0.42 10.84 1.16
CA TYR A 330 0.13 11.14 -0.23
C TYR A 330 1.37 10.81 -1.09
N VAL A 331 1.18 9.97 -2.11
CA VAL A 331 2.29 9.54 -3.00
C VAL A 331 2.17 10.11 -4.41
N GLY A 332 1.08 10.82 -4.71
CA GLY A 332 0.89 11.54 -5.96
C GLY A 332 -0.55 11.48 -6.46
N GLN A 333 -0.80 12.03 -7.65
CA GLN A 333 -2.00 11.68 -8.40
C GLN A 333 -1.73 10.33 -9.02
N GLY A 334 -2.46 9.30 -8.59
CA GLY A 334 -2.52 8.08 -9.37
C GLY A 334 -3.00 8.46 -10.77
N LYS A 335 -2.55 7.75 -11.81
CA LYS A 335 -3.27 7.81 -13.08
C LYS A 335 -4.73 7.56 -12.72
N ALA A 336 -5.60 8.55 -12.91
CA ALA A 336 -7.03 8.32 -12.83
C ALA A 336 -7.27 7.04 -13.65
N PRO A 337 -7.96 6.03 -13.12
CA PRO A 337 -8.31 4.89 -13.95
C PRO A 337 -8.90 5.51 -15.20
N SER A 338 -8.22 5.29 -16.34
CA SER A 338 -8.76 5.74 -17.63
C SER A 338 -10.19 5.25 -17.61
N SER A 339 -11.14 6.15 -17.88
CA SER A 339 -12.56 5.87 -17.90
C SER A 339 -12.88 4.94 -19.08
N ASP A 340 -12.27 3.75 -19.07
CA ASP A 340 -12.69 2.59 -19.83
C ASP A 340 -13.84 2.02 -19.01
N ASN A 341 -15.05 2.35 -19.45
CA ASN A 341 -16.33 1.89 -18.91
C ASN A 341 -16.51 0.36 -18.86
N ASN A 342 -15.45 -0.44 -19.09
CA ASN A 342 -15.51 -1.90 -19.21
C ASN A 342 -14.71 -2.66 -18.12
N ASN A 343 -13.95 -2.00 -17.24
CA ASN A 343 -13.07 -2.70 -16.27
C ASN A 343 -13.63 -2.79 -14.84
N SER A 344 -14.74 -2.11 -14.56
CA SER A 344 -15.52 -2.26 -13.32
C SER A 344 -16.15 -3.65 -13.22
N ASP A 345 -16.63 -4.16 -14.36
CA ASP A 345 -17.35 -5.43 -14.41
C ASP A 345 -16.42 -6.63 -14.22
N THR A 346 -15.21 -6.62 -14.78
CA THR A 346 -14.24 -7.73 -14.63
C THR A 346 -13.71 -7.87 -13.21
N ARG A 347 -13.38 -6.76 -12.53
CA ARG A 347 -12.92 -6.79 -11.13
C ARG A 347 -14.03 -7.20 -10.17
N THR A 348 -15.24 -6.69 -10.39
CA THR A 348 -16.42 -7.06 -9.60
C THR A 348 -16.78 -8.53 -9.84
N GLN A 349 -16.74 -8.99 -11.10
CA GLN A 349 -16.98 -10.39 -11.44
C GLN A 349 -15.94 -11.32 -10.81
N THR A 350 -14.65 -10.97 -10.85
CA THR A 350 -13.60 -11.75 -10.19
C THR A 350 -13.82 -11.87 -8.68
N ALA A 351 -14.25 -10.79 -8.02
CA ALA A 351 -14.60 -10.85 -6.60
C ALA A 351 -15.83 -11.72 -6.34
N ILE A 352 -16.83 -11.67 -7.22
CA ILE A 352 -18.03 -12.52 -7.15
C ILE A 352 -17.68 -13.99 -7.30
N ASP A 353 -16.89 -14.35 -8.32
CA ASP A 353 -16.52 -15.73 -8.62
C ASP A 353 -15.72 -16.34 -7.47
N LYS A 354 -14.86 -15.55 -6.82
CA LYS A 354 -14.11 -15.97 -5.63
C LYS A 354 -14.99 -16.25 -4.43
N VAL A 355 -15.91 -15.34 -4.08
CA VAL A 355 -16.83 -15.54 -2.96
C VAL A 355 -17.77 -16.71 -3.23
N THR A 356 -18.22 -16.87 -4.48
CA THR A 356 -19.04 -18.00 -4.93
C THR A 356 -18.29 -19.32 -4.75
N THR A 357 -17.04 -19.40 -5.21
CA THR A 357 -16.19 -20.60 -5.07
C THR A 357 -15.95 -20.93 -3.59
N ALA A 358 -15.67 -19.93 -2.76
CA ALA A 358 -15.49 -20.12 -1.32
C ALA A 358 -16.78 -20.63 -0.68
N PHE A 359 -17.93 -20.04 -0.99
CA PHE A 359 -19.23 -20.49 -0.47
C PHE A 359 -19.60 -21.90 -0.93
N ASP A 360 -19.27 -22.27 -2.17
CA ASP A 360 -19.48 -23.64 -2.65
C ASP A 360 -18.61 -24.68 -1.93
N SER A 361 -17.41 -24.30 -1.50
CA SER A 361 -16.54 -25.17 -0.70
C SER A 361 -16.91 -25.23 0.79
N LEU A 362 -17.57 -24.20 1.31
CA LEU A 362 -17.89 -24.04 2.74
C LEU A 362 -19.36 -24.33 3.08
N LYS A 363 -20.20 -24.64 2.10
CA LYS A 363 -21.61 -24.96 2.35
C LYS A 363 -21.75 -26.30 3.07
N GLY A 364 -22.69 -26.35 4.02
CA GLY A 364 -23.06 -27.57 4.74
C GLY A 364 -23.86 -28.53 3.86
N GLY A 365 -24.30 -29.65 4.45
CA GLY A 365 -25.17 -30.63 3.78
C GLY A 365 -26.52 -30.05 3.34
N ASP A 366 -26.93 -28.90 3.90
CA ASP A 366 -28.13 -28.14 3.50
C ASP A 366 -27.87 -27.22 2.28
N GLY A 367 -26.64 -27.20 1.76
CA GLY A 367 -26.23 -26.35 0.65
C GLY A 367 -26.16 -24.85 1.02
N LYS A 368 -26.13 -24.51 2.31
CA LYS A 368 -26.03 -23.14 2.83
C LYS A 368 -24.73 -22.95 3.60
N VAL A 369 -24.26 -21.72 3.69
CA VAL A 369 -23.08 -21.38 4.51
C VAL A 369 -23.50 -21.03 5.93
N SER A 370 -22.63 -21.28 6.92
CA SER A 370 -22.93 -20.90 8.31
C SER A 370 -23.07 -19.37 8.45
N PRO A 371 -23.82 -18.88 9.45
CA PRO A 371 -23.92 -17.46 9.73
C PRO A 371 -22.56 -16.78 9.99
N GLU A 372 -21.61 -17.45 10.65
CA GLU A 372 -20.27 -16.87 10.88
C GLU A 372 -19.54 -16.64 9.55
N VAL A 373 -19.48 -17.66 8.70
CA VAL A 373 -18.82 -17.58 7.38
C VAL A 373 -19.43 -16.46 6.54
N TRP A 374 -20.76 -16.40 6.46
CA TRP A 374 -21.44 -15.34 5.72
C TRP A 374 -21.05 -13.94 6.23
N ASN A 375 -21.12 -13.74 7.54
CA ASN A 375 -20.87 -12.44 8.16
C ASN A 375 -19.41 -11.99 7.96
N ASP A 376 -18.46 -12.91 7.93
CA ASP A 376 -17.05 -12.59 7.70
C ASP A 376 -16.78 -12.20 6.23
N PHE A 377 -17.31 -12.95 5.27
CA PHE A 377 -17.23 -12.56 3.86
C PHE A 377 -17.94 -11.22 3.58
N ARG A 378 -19.09 -10.99 4.22
CA ARG A 378 -19.83 -9.74 4.13
C ARG A 378 -19.04 -8.54 4.64
N LYS A 379 -18.25 -8.70 5.72
CA LYS A 379 -17.35 -7.65 6.26
C LYS A 379 -16.16 -7.36 5.34
N LEU A 380 -15.68 -8.39 4.62
CA LEU A 380 -14.55 -8.27 3.70
C LEU A 380 -14.96 -7.74 2.32
N TRP A 381 -16.26 -7.72 2.00
CA TRP A 381 -16.77 -7.23 0.74
C TRP A 381 -16.45 -5.75 0.52
N THR A 382 -15.90 -5.42 -0.64
CA THR A 382 -15.49 -4.06 -0.97
C THR A 382 -16.59 -3.21 -1.59
N GLY A 383 -17.70 -3.83 -2.04
CA GLY A 383 -18.90 -3.15 -2.53
C GLY A 383 -19.85 -2.76 -1.39
N SER A 384 -21.09 -2.35 -1.70
CA SER A 384 -22.09 -2.11 -0.67
C SER A 384 -22.55 -3.41 -0.03
N THR A 385 -22.94 -3.37 1.24
CA THR A 385 -23.51 -4.54 1.92
C THR A 385 -24.78 -5.03 1.21
N SER A 386 -25.58 -4.11 0.65
CA SER A 386 -26.76 -4.47 -0.15
C SER A 386 -26.42 -5.21 -1.44
N ASP A 387 -25.31 -4.88 -2.10
CA ASP A 387 -24.84 -5.56 -3.29
C ASP A 387 -24.38 -7.00 -2.95
N PHE A 388 -23.64 -7.16 -1.86
CA PHE A 388 -23.29 -8.48 -1.32
C PHE A 388 -24.53 -9.32 -1.01
N ASP A 389 -25.46 -8.75 -0.22
CA ASP A 389 -26.66 -9.46 0.23
C ASP A 389 -27.52 -9.90 -0.96
N SER A 390 -27.65 -9.06 -2.00
CA SER A 390 -28.35 -9.41 -3.24
C SER A 390 -27.69 -10.57 -3.98
N ARG A 391 -26.37 -10.48 -4.20
CA ARG A 391 -25.62 -11.44 -5.04
C ARG A 391 -25.51 -12.83 -4.42
N PHE A 392 -25.36 -12.91 -3.11
CA PHE A 392 -25.10 -14.18 -2.45
C PHE A 392 -26.28 -14.72 -1.64
N SER A 393 -27.45 -14.07 -1.66
CA SER A 393 -28.62 -14.47 -0.87
C SER A 393 -29.02 -15.94 -1.01
N SER A 394 -28.67 -16.59 -2.13
CA SER A 394 -28.89 -18.02 -2.37
C SER A 394 -28.16 -18.93 -1.36
N TYR A 395 -27.06 -18.48 -0.76
CA TYR A 395 -26.25 -19.24 0.20
C TYR A 395 -26.72 -19.10 1.65
N VAL A 396 -27.72 -18.25 1.93
CA VAL A 396 -28.29 -18.03 3.27
C VAL A 396 -29.39 -19.06 3.57
N ASN A 397 -29.37 -19.63 4.78
CA ASN A 397 -30.47 -20.46 5.27
C ASN A 397 -31.67 -19.58 5.66
N LYS A 398 -32.79 -19.73 4.94
CA LYS A 398 -34.00 -18.91 5.15
C LYS A 398 -34.63 -19.11 6.52
N ASP A 399 -34.53 -20.31 7.09
CA ASP A 399 -35.12 -20.64 8.40
C ASP A 399 -34.31 -20.03 9.55
N ARG A 400 -33.06 -19.64 9.28
CA ARG A 400 -32.13 -19.02 10.23
C ARG A 400 -31.73 -17.60 9.84
N ARG A 401 -32.54 -16.90 9.06
CA ARG A 401 -32.17 -15.61 8.46
C ARG A 401 -31.74 -14.54 9.48
N ARG A 402 -32.31 -14.58 10.69
CA ARG A 402 -31.98 -13.67 11.81
C ARG A 402 -30.55 -13.81 12.34
N ASP A 403 -29.89 -14.93 12.05
CA ASP A 403 -28.51 -15.16 12.46
C ASP A 403 -27.51 -14.50 11.49
N TYR A 404 -27.98 -14.05 10.32
CA TYR A 404 -27.17 -13.42 9.28
C TYR A 404 -27.31 -11.89 9.37
N ALA A 405 -26.18 -11.19 9.54
CA ALA A 405 -26.17 -9.75 9.74
C ALA A 405 -26.78 -9.01 8.54
N GLY A 406 -27.75 -8.13 8.80
CA GLY A 406 -28.37 -7.27 7.78
C GLY A 406 -29.71 -7.74 7.22
N PHE A 407 -30.21 -8.91 7.62
CA PHE A 407 -31.53 -9.40 7.21
C PHE A 407 -32.66 -9.11 8.20
N ASP A 408 -32.39 -8.35 9.27
CA ASP A 408 -33.40 -8.01 10.30
C ASP A 408 -34.46 -6.99 9.85
N ASN A 409 -34.28 -6.36 8.67
CA ASN A 409 -35.14 -5.28 8.17
C ASN A 409 -35.79 -5.56 6.78
N LEU A 410 -35.84 -6.83 6.34
CA LEU A 410 -36.52 -7.28 5.11
C LEU A 410 -37.51 -8.39 5.43
#